data_AF-A0A9D4HQ93-F1
#
_entry.id   AF-A0A9D4HQ93-F1
#
_cell.length_a   1.000
_cell.length_b   1.000
_cell.length_c   1.000
_cell.angle_alpha   90.00
_cell.angle_beta   90.00
_cell.angle_gamma   90.00
#
_symmetry.space_group_name_H-M   'P 1'
#
loop_
_entity.id
_entity.type
_entity.pdbx_description
1 polymer ?
#
loop_
_entity_poly.entity_id
_entity_poly.type
_entity_poly.pdbx_seq_one_letter_code
_entity_poly.pdbx_strand_id
1 'polypeptide(L)'
;MHGLVAGFVAGWSMMFYKSSTIAIYSALRVAEMLYFKGIELGRLPYIRCADIILYSISTSIVFHAAVLEPHNLRPAYWNFLLRVTGNRFAEMNRKLLDPWVHNCSHINPNFWPNYDMRFTKLVKPTS
;
A
#
# COMPACT_ATOMS: atom_id res chain seq x y z
N MET A 1 13.93 20.44 25.22
CA MET A 1 12.60 20.25 25.86
C MET A 1 11.45 20.56 24.90
N HIS A 2 11.44 21.71 24.19
CA HIS A 2 10.34 22.10 23.29
C HIS A 2 10.04 21.12 22.12
N GLY A 3 11.06 20.48 21.53
CA GLY A 3 10.87 19.61 20.36
C GLY A 3 10.16 18.29 20.66
N LEU A 4 10.33 17.72 21.85
CA LEU A 4 9.68 16.46 22.23
C LEU A 4 8.18 16.68 22.48
N VAL A 5 7.83 17.77 23.17
CA VAL A 5 6.44 18.17 23.41
C VAL A 5 5.74 18.51 22.10
N ALA A 6 6.39 19.27 21.21
CA ALA A 6 5.85 19.58 19.89
C ALA A 6 5.65 18.31 19.03
N GLY A 7 6.60 17.37 19.08
CA GLY A 7 6.48 16.08 18.40
C GLY A 7 5.33 15.22 18.93
N PHE A 8 5.11 15.21 20.25
CA PHE A 8 3.99 14.50 20.87
C PHE A 8 2.64 15.10 20.48
N VAL A 9 2.52 16.44 20.52
CA VAL A 9 1.30 17.16 20.11
C VAL A 9 1.02 17.00 18.61
N ALA A 10 2.05 17.02 17.77
CA ALA A 10 1.93 16.77 16.33
C ALA A 10 1.53 15.31 16.01
N GLY A 11 2.12 14.33 16.71
CA GLY A 11 1.76 12.92 16.58
C GLY A 11 0.32 12.64 17.03
N TRP A 12 -0.11 13.27 18.12
CA TRP A 12 -1.48 13.18 18.61
C TRP A 12 -2.49 13.81 17.63
N SER A 13 -2.14 14.93 16.98
CA SER A 13 -2.95 15.51 15.90
C SER A 13 -3.07 14.61 14.67
N MET A 14 -2.03 13.83 14.34
CA MET A 14 -2.09 12.89 13.21
C MET A 14 -2.98 11.67 13.49
N MET A 15 -3.19 11.29 14.77
CA MET A 15 -4.05 10.18 15.14
C MET A 15 -5.54 10.47 14.86
N PHE A 16 -5.92 11.75 14.79
CA PHE A 16 -7.26 12.20 14.41
C PHE A 16 -7.45 12.39 12.89
N TYR A 17 -6.44 12.15 12.06
CA TYR A 17 -6.58 12.24 10.60
C TYR A 17 -7.22 10.97 10.02
N LYS A 18 -8.38 11.14 9.38
CA LYS A 18 -9.22 10.12 8.72
C LYS A 18 -8.53 9.34 7.59
N SER A 19 -7.27 9.62 7.25
CA SER A 19 -6.54 8.97 6.15
C SER A 19 -5.25 8.34 6.66
N SER A 20 -5.34 7.07 7.10
CA SER A 20 -4.22 6.26 7.62
C SER A 20 -3.00 6.21 6.68
N THR A 21 -3.24 6.42 5.39
CA THR A 21 -2.21 6.53 4.35
C THR A 21 -1.27 7.70 4.60
N ILE A 22 -1.76 8.89 4.95
CA ILE A 22 -0.90 10.07 5.15
C ILE A 22 -0.05 9.92 6.43
N ALA A 23 -0.62 9.31 7.46
CA ALA A 23 0.10 8.99 8.70
C ALA A 23 1.23 7.97 8.47
N ILE A 24 1.02 6.99 7.59
CA ILE A 24 2.10 6.03 7.28
C ILE A 24 3.19 6.66 6.41
N TYR A 25 2.81 7.52 5.46
CA TYR A 25 3.78 8.29 4.65
C TYR A 25 4.65 9.19 5.53
N SER A 26 4.05 9.90 6.50
CA SER A 26 4.80 10.75 7.42
C SER A 26 5.67 9.94 8.39
N ALA A 27 5.16 8.83 8.93
CA ALA A 27 5.91 7.95 9.81
C ALA A 27 7.15 7.36 9.11
N LEU A 28 7.00 6.90 7.86
CA LEU A 28 8.11 6.40 7.04
C LEU A 28 9.14 7.50 6.74
N ARG A 29 8.70 8.73 6.48
CA ARG A 29 9.60 9.87 6.26
C ARG A 29 10.34 10.30 7.53
N VAL A 30 9.68 10.23 8.69
CA VAL A 30 10.33 10.47 9.98
C VAL A 30 11.36 9.38 10.27
N ALA A 31 11.05 8.12 9.96
CA ALA A 31 12.01 7.02 10.07
C ALA A 31 13.23 7.22 9.16
N GLU A 32 13.04 7.73 7.93
CA GLU A 32 14.12 8.13 7.02
C GLU A 32 15.05 9.18 7.64
N MET A 33 14.46 10.27 8.15
CA MET A 33 15.22 11.35 8.76
C MET A 33 15.98 10.89 10.01
N LEU A 34 15.35 10.07 10.84
CA LEU A 34 15.98 9.47 12.02
C LEU A 34 17.14 8.55 11.63
N TYR A 35 17.00 7.82 10.52
CA TYR A 35 18.02 6.94 10.00
C TYR A 35 19.26 7.72 9.53
N PHE A 36 19.09 8.76 8.70
CA PHE A 36 20.20 9.62 8.26
C PHE A 36 20.87 10.33 9.43
N LYS A 37 20.08 10.84 10.39
CA LYS A 37 20.61 11.51 11.57
C LYS A 37 21.35 10.54 12.52
N GLY A 38 20.91 9.28 12.56
CA GLY A 38 21.59 8.20 13.28
C GLY A 38 22.92 7.78 12.67
N ILE A 39 23.06 7.90 11.35
CA ILE A 39 24.33 7.71 10.62
C ILE A 39 25.30 8.86 10.94
N GLU A 40 24.85 10.12 10.92
CA GLU A 40 25.70 11.29 11.26
C GLU A 40 26.26 11.20 12.69
N LEU A 41 25.51 10.60 13.61
CA LEU A 41 25.93 10.33 14.99
C LEU A 41 26.87 9.12 15.13
N GLY A 42 27.25 8.46 14.02
CA GLY A 42 28.18 7.32 14.00
C GLY A 42 27.66 6.03 14.65
N ARG A 43 26.35 5.95 14.93
CA ARG A 43 25.73 4.85 15.69
C ARG A 43 25.16 3.72 14.83
N LEU A 44 24.90 3.97 13.55
CA LEU A 44 24.33 2.97 12.62
C LEU A 44 25.19 2.82 11.36
N PRO A 45 25.36 1.59 10.82
CA PRO A 45 26.03 1.37 9.55
C PRO A 45 25.20 1.95 8.39
N TYR A 46 25.89 2.55 7.41
CA TYR A 46 25.29 3.18 6.23
C TYR A 46 24.66 2.11 5.30
N ILE A 47 23.33 2.04 5.28
CA ILE A 47 22.55 1.22 4.35
C ILE A 47 22.27 2.12 3.15
N ARG A 48 22.95 1.82 2.04
CA ARG A 48 22.94 2.60 0.79
C ARG A 48 21.56 2.71 0.10
N CYS A 49 20.53 2.03 0.60
CA CYS A 49 19.23 1.88 -0.06
C CYS A 49 18.03 2.17 0.87
N ALA A 50 18.22 3.00 1.91
CA ALA A 50 17.15 3.30 2.86
C ALA A 50 15.93 3.96 2.18
N ASP A 51 16.16 4.84 1.22
CA ASP A 51 15.15 5.47 0.37
C ASP A 51 14.34 4.46 -0.45
N ILE A 52 15.01 3.46 -1.02
CA ILE A 52 14.39 2.37 -1.78
C ILE A 52 13.56 1.48 -0.86
N ILE A 53 14.06 1.18 0.34
CA ILE A 53 13.34 0.41 1.34
C ILE A 53 12.05 1.13 1.74
N LEU A 54 12.12 2.42 2.03
CA LEU A 54 10.95 3.21 2.40
C LEU A 54 9.94 3.32 1.27
N TYR A 55 10.41 3.51 0.04
CA TYR A 55 9.57 3.50 -1.16
C TYR A 55 8.90 2.13 -1.34
N SER A 56 9.62 1.03 -1.13
CA SER A 56 9.10 -0.33 -1.27
C SER A 56 8.03 -0.65 -0.21
N ILE A 57 8.25 -0.26 1.05
CA ILE A 57 7.29 -0.46 2.14
C ILE A 57 6.02 0.36 1.89
N SER A 58 6.17 1.62 1.51
CA SER A 58 5.04 2.48 1.16
C SER A 58 4.23 1.89 -0.01
N THR A 59 4.91 1.47 -1.06
CA THR A 59 4.28 0.87 -2.24
C THR A 59 3.58 -0.43 -1.87
N SER A 60 4.17 -1.28 -1.00
CA SER A 60 3.57 -2.51 -0.50
C SER A 60 2.25 -2.28 0.24
N ILE A 61 2.17 -1.25 1.09
CA ILE A 61 0.94 -0.92 1.83
C ILE A 61 -0.16 -0.49 0.86
N VAL A 62 0.19 0.35 -0.14
CA VAL A 62 -0.76 0.79 -1.17
C VAL A 62 -1.24 -0.39 -2.02
N PHE A 63 -0.34 -1.32 -2.37
CA PHE A 63 -0.70 -2.58 -3.04
C PHE A 63 -1.66 -3.42 -2.19
N HIS A 64 -1.37 -3.58 -0.90
CA HIS A 64 -2.22 -4.35 0.00
C HIS A 64 -3.64 -3.77 0.08
N ALA A 65 -3.77 -2.46 0.28
CA ALA A 65 -5.06 -1.78 0.26
C ALA A 65 -5.79 -1.94 -1.08
N ALA A 66 -5.05 -1.88 -2.20
CA ALA A 66 -5.62 -2.03 -3.54
C ALA A 66 -5.99 -3.48 -3.91
N VAL A 67 -5.42 -4.48 -3.23
CA VAL A 67 -5.84 -5.88 -3.38
C VAL A 67 -7.17 -6.11 -2.67
N LEU A 68 -7.29 -5.62 -1.43
CA LEU A 68 -8.44 -5.91 -0.56
C LEU A 68 -9.64 -4.97 -0.85
N GLU A 69 -9.43 -3.66 -0.92
CA GLU A 69 -10.51 -2.69 -1.01
C GLU A 69 -10.18 -1.59 -2.04
N PRO A 70 -10.06 -1.93 -3.32
CA PRO A 70 -9.65 -0.95 -4.32
C PRO A 70 -10.68 0.17 -4.51
N HIS A 71 -11.95 -0.06 -4.16
CA HIS A 71 -13.02 0.93 -4.26
C HIS A 71 -12.88 2.08 -3.26
N ASN A 72 -12.20 1.84 -2.13
CA ASN A 72 -11.92 2.85 -1.11
C ASN A 72 -10.60 3.60 -1.39
N LEU A 73 -9.85 3.19 -2.42
CA LEU A 73 -8.58 3.79 -2.79
C LEU A 73 -8.78 5.07 -3.59
N ARG A 74 -7.99 6.11 -3.27
CA ARG A 74 -8.00 7.35 -4.05
C ARG A 74 -7.57 7.08 -5.50
N PRO A 75 -8.26 7.64 -6.52
CA PRO A 75 -7.97 7.37 -7.94
C PRO A 75 -6.52 7.63 -8.36
N ALA A 76 -5.84 8.60 -7.73
CA ALA A 76 -4.43 8.88 -8.00
C ALA A 76 -3.50 7.69 -7.66
N TYR A 77 -3.76 7.00 -6.55
CA TYR A 77 -2.99 5.81 -6.16
C TYR A 77 -3.27 4.63 -7.09
N TRP A 78 -4.52 4.49 -7.55
CA TRP A 78 -4.89 3.50 -8.54
C TRP A 78 -4.11 3.68 -9.85
N ASN A 79 -4.06 4.91 -10.38
CA ASN A 79 -3.29 5.21 -11.60
C ASN A 79 -1.78 4.97 -11.42
N PHE A 80 -1.24 5.27 -10.24
CA PHE A 80 0.14 4.96 -9.91
C PHE A 80 0.41 3.44 -9.94
N LEU A 81 -0.44 2.65 -9.31
CA LEU A 81 -0.33 1.18 -9.30
C LEU A 81 -0.43 0.59 -10.72
N LEU A 82 -1.38 1.07 -11.51
CA LEU A 82 -1.53 0.66 -12.90
C LEU A 82 -0.28 0.99 -13.73
N ARG A 83 0.31 2.17 -13.52
CA ARG A 83 1.55 2.56 -14.19
C ARG A 83 2.73 1.66 -13.81
N VAL A 84 2.88 1.34 -12.52
CA VAL A 84 3.97 0.48 -12.03
C VAL A 84 3.82 -0.97 -12.50
N THR A 85 2.58 -1.45 -12.64
CA THR A 85 2.29 -2.85 -13.02
C THR A 85 2.03 -3.07 -14.51
N GLY A 86 2.07 -2.02 -15.33
CA GLY A 86 1.72 -2.11 -16.75
C GLY A 86 0.28 -2.59 -16.96
N ASN A 87 -0.67 -2.05 -16.18
CA ASN A 87 -2.10 -2.42 -16.15
C ASN A 87 -2.44 -3.85 -15.71
N ARG A 88 -1.46 -4.73 -15.48
CA ARG A 88 -1.69 -6.12 -15.07
C ARG A 88 -2.44 -6.23 -13.73
N PHE A 89 -2.30 -5.23 -12.88
CA PHE A 89 -3.02 -5.20 -11.60
C PHE A 89 -4.54 -5.07 -11.76
N ALA A 90 -5.03 -4.47 -12.85
CA ALA A 90 -6.47 -4.44 -13.14
C ALA A 90 -7.01 -5.85 -13.47
N GLU A 91 -6.18 -6.70 -14.08
CA GLU A 91 -6.52 -8.05 -14.58
C GLU A 91 -6.55 -9.13 -13.49
N MET A 92 -6.52 -8.76 -12.21
CA MET A 92 -6.62 -9.72 -11.11
C MET A 92 -8.08 -10.18 -10.91
N ASN A 93 -8.30 -11.48 -10.77
CA ASN A 93 -9.63 -12.04 -10.52
C ASN A 93 -10.08 -11.79 -9.07
N ARG A 94 -10.73 -10.65 -8.86
CA ARG A 94 -11.22 -10.21 -7.54
C ARG A 94 -12.45 -10.97 -7.06
N LYS A 95 -13.15 -11.73 -7.92
CA LYS A 95 -14.26 -12.59 -7.49
C LYS A 95 -13.82 -13.69 -6.51
N LEU A 96 -12.58 -14.15 -6.61
CA LEU A 96 -12.04 -15.16 -5.70
C LEU A 96 -11.76 -14.60 -4.30
N LEU A 97 -11.61 -13.28 -4.19
CA LEU A 97 -11.34 -12.56 -2.95
C LEU A 97 -12.62 -12.11 -2.22
N ASP A 98 -13.77 -12.09 -2.90
CA ASP A 98 -15.07 -11.70 -2.31
C ASP A 98 -15.49 -12.50 -1.06
N PRO A 99 -15.21 -13.82 -0.94
CA PRO A 99 -15.49 -14.56 0.29
C PRO A 99 -14.66 -14.08 1.49
N TRP A 100 -13.52 -13.45 1.25
CA TRP A 100 -12.57 -13.03 2.28
C TRP A 100 -12.69 -11.54 2.59
N VAL A 101 -13.04 -10.73 1.60
CA VAL A 101 -13.10 -9.27 1.71
C VAL A 101 -14.37 -8.76 1.05
N HIS A 102 -15.08 -7.90 1.77
CA HIS A 102 -16.37 -7.37 1.31
C HIS A 102 -16.25 -6.53 0.03
N ASN A 103 -17.06 -6.84 -0.98
CA ASN A 103 -17.20 -6.07 -2.23
C ASN A 103 -15.86 -5.83 -2.97
N CYS A 104 -14.99 -6.82 -2.93
CA CYS A 104 -13.70 -6.80 -3.59
C CYS A 104 -13.87 -6.72 -5.13
N SER A 105 -14.96 -7.31 -5.64
CA SER A 105 -15.27 -7.39 -7.08
C SER A 105 -15.94 -6.14 -7.66
N HIS A 106 -16.27 -5.11 -6.87
CA HIS A 106 -17.11 -3.97 -7.30
C HIS A 106 -16.54 -3.17 -8.49
N ILE A 107 -15.22 -3.06 -8.63
CA ILE A 107 -14.60 -2.31 -9.75
C ILE A 107 -14.70 -3.09 -11.07
N ASN A 108 -14.64 -4.43 -11.01
CA ASN A 108 -14.67 -5.30 -12.17
C ASN A 108 -15.54 -6.55 -11.90
N PRO A 109 -16.87 -6.39 -11.74
CA PRO A 109 -17.75 -7.46 -11.28
C PRO A 109 -17.94 -8.58 -12.31
N ASN A 110 -17.54 -8.39 -13.57
CA ASN A 110 -17.67 -9.39 -14.64
C ASN A 110 -16.34 -9.91 -15.17
N PHE A 111 -15.22 -9.51 -14.56
CA PHE A 111 -13.91 -9.92 -15.03
C PHE A 111 -13.58 -11.34 -14.56
N TRP A 112 -13.36 -12.24 -15.52
CA TRP A 112 -12.85 -13.58 -15.29
C TRP A 112 -11.76 -13.87 -16.33
N PRO A 113 -10.49 -13.99 -15.93
CA PRO A 113 -9.42 -14.24 -16.88
C PRO A 113 -9.51 -15.67 -17.43
N ASN A 114 -8.99 -15.89 -18.64
CA ASN A 114 -8.95 -17.21 -19.27
C ASN A 114 -7.85 -18.04 -18.59
N TYR A 115 -8.24 -18.91 -17.65
CA TYR A 115 -7.32 -19.80 -16.97
C TYR A 115 -6.96 -20.98 -17.87
N ASP A 116 -5.67 -21.31 -17.93
CA ASP A 116 -5.24 -22.56 -18.53
C ASP A 116 -5.66 -23.74 -17.64
N MET A 117 -6.52 -24.61 -18.18
CA MET A 117 -7.02 -25.82 -17.53
C MET A 117 -5.92 -26.83 -17.15
N ARG A 118 -4.71 -26.68 -17.69
CA ARG A 118 -3.54 -27.47 -17.29
C ARG A 118 -3.11 -27.20 -15.85
N PHE A 119 -3.26 -25.95 -15.38
CA PHE A 119 -2.77 -25.53 -14.07
C PHE A 119 -3.90 -25.30 -13.06
N THR A 120 -5.10 -24.97 -13.53
CA THR A 120 -6.18 -24.52 -12.65
C THR A 120 -7.54 -25.04 -13.12
N LYS A 121 -8.31 -25.67 -12.23
CA LYS A 121 -9.67 -26.18 -12.51
C LYS A 121 -10.79 -25.15 -12.26
N LEU A 122 -10.44 -23.87 -12.15
CA LEU A 122 -11.41 -22.81 -11.83
C LEU A 122 -12.26 -22.51 -13.07
N VAL A 123 -13.55 -22.80 -12.97
CA VAL A 123 -14.55 -22.48 -13.99
C VAL A 123 -15.25 -21.19 -13.61
N LYS A 124 -15.57 -20.35 -14.60
CA LYS A 124 -16.36 -19.13 -14.38
C LYS A 124 -17.68 -19.53 -13.70
N PRO A 125 -18.01 -19.00 -12.51
CA PRO A 125 -19.29 -19.29 -11.88
C PRO A 125 -20.40 -18.84 -12.82
N THR A 126 -21.25 -19.78 -13.21
CA THR A 126 -22.44 -19.53 -14.01
C THR A 126 -23.45 -18.88 -13.06
N SER A 127 -23.64 -17.56 -13.20
CA SER A 127 -24.73 -16.85 -12.51
C SER A 127 -26.08 -17.27 -13.07
#